data_AF-A0A9N9JLS1-F1
#
_entry.id   AF-A0A9N9JLS1-F1
#
_cell.length_a   1.000
_cell.length_b   1.000
_cell.length_c   1.000
_cell.angle_alpha   90.00
_cell.angle_beta   90.00
_cell.angle_gamma   90.00
#
_symmetry.space_group_name_H-M   'P 1'
#
loop_
_entity.id
_entity.type
_entity.pdbx_description
1 polymer ?
#
loop_
_entity_poly.entity_id
_entity_poly.type
_entity_poly.pdbx_seq_one_letter_code
_entity_poly.pdbx_strand_id
1 'polypeptide(L)' 'AILFKSKEADVIGKALISLFAQWGAPLILQSDNGKEFTANIVKHICEALGIMI' A
#
# COMPACT_ATOMS: atom_id res chain seq x y z
N ALA A 1 -5.18 11.90 7.71
CA ALA A 1 -5.51 10.47 7.61
C ALA A 1 -6.22 10.23 6.30
N ILE A 2 -5.80 9.24 5.51
CA ILE A 2 -6.49 8.86 4.27
C ILE A 2 -7.68 7.99 4.68
N LEU A 3 -8.87 8.38 4.26
CA LEU A 3 -10.09 7.61 4.49
C LEU A 3 -10.29 6.65 3.33
N PHE A 4 -10.07 5.37 3.57
CA PHE A 4 -10.41 4.32 2.62
C PHE A 4 -11.92 4.06 2.70
N LYS A 5 -12.61 4.16 1.56
CA LYS A 5 -14.06 3.85 1.46
C LYS A 5 -14.38 2.38 1.72
N SER A 6 -13.40 1.50 1.59
CA SER A 6 -13.52 0.06 1.82
C SER A 6 -12.20 -0.51 2.30
N LYS A 7 -12.27 -1.56 3.12
CA LYS A 7 -11.13 -2.31 3.66
C LYS A 7 -10.67 -3.44 2.73
N GLU A 8 -11.29 -3.55 1.55
CA GLU A 8 -10.94 -4.53 0.54
C GLU A 8 -9.53 -4.27 0.00
N ALA A 9 -8.75 -5.35 -0.14
CA ALA A 9 -7.34 -5.27 -0.48
C ALA A 9 -7.08 -4.57 -1.83
N ASP A 10 -7.99 -4.70 -2.80
CA ASP A 10 -7.87 -4.04 -4.10
C ASP A 10 -8.02 -2.50 -4.00
N VAL A 11 -8.90 -2.02 -3.13
CA VAL A 11 -9.12 -0.59 -2.90
C VAL A 11 -7.90 0.03 -2.23
N ILE A 12 -7.35 -0.66 -1.24
CA ILE A 12 -6.11 -0.26 -0.56
C ILE A 12 -4.94 -0.23 -1.55
N GLY A 13 -4.78 -1.27 -2.37
CA GLY A 13 -3.71 -1.35 -3.37
C GLY A 13 -3.77 -0.21 -4.40
N LYS A 14 -4.96 0.08 -4.95
CA LYS A 14 -5.14 1.20 -5.90
C LYS A 14 -4.83 2.55 -5.27
N ALA A 15 -5.22 2.75 -4.01
CA ALA A 15 -4.94 3.98 -3.30
C ALA A 15 -3.43 4.14 -3.01
N LEU A 16 -2.73 3.06 -2.64
CA LEU A 16 -1.28 3.07 -2.46
C LEU A 16 -0.54 3.37 -3.76
N ILE A 17 -0.93 2.75 -4.87
CA ILE A 17 -0.33 3.05 -6.19
C ILE A 17 -0.54 4.52 -6.54
N SER A 18 -1.75 5.05 -6.32
CA SER A 18 -2.03 6.47 -6.58
C SER A 18 -1.17 7.39 -5.71
N LEU A 19 -0.95 7.01 -4.44
CA LEU A 19 -0.06 7.70 -3.50
C LEU A 19 1.38 7.71 -4.03
N PHE A 20 1.90 6.53 -4.39
CA PHE A 20 3.27 6.39 -4.90
C PHE A 20 3.47 7.10 -6.23
N ALA A 21 2.45 7.16 -7.09
CA ALA A 21 2.49 7.94 -8.32
C ALA A 21 2.52 9.45 -8.07
N GLN A 22 1.83 9.93 -7.03
CA GLN A 22 1.75 11.35 -6.71
C GLN A 22 3.01 11.90 -6.01
N TRP A 23 3.60 11.12 -5.11
CA TRP A 23 4.72 11.57 -4.26
C TRP A 23 6.03 10.80 -4.46
N GLY A 24 6.02 9.80 -5.34
CA GLY A 24 7.11 8.83 -5.47
C GLY A 24 6.90 7.62 -4.54
N ALA A 25 7.40 6.46 -4.97
CA ALA A 25 7.43 5.28 -4.13
C ALA A 25 8.42 5.49 -2.97
N PRO A 26 8.00 5.26 -1.71
CA PRO A 26 8.91 5.37 -0.57
C PRO A 26 9.92 4.21 -0.56
N LEU A 27 11.06 4.39 0.11
CA LEU A 27 12.01 3.30 0.34
C LEU A 27 11.49 2.30 1.39
N ILE A 28 10.72 2.78 2.36
CA ILE A 28 10.18 1.98 3.47
C ILE A 28 8.69 2.31 3.64
N LEU A 29 7.83 1.29 3.68
CA LEU A 29 6.40 1.40 4.00
C LEU A 29 6.16 0.76 5.37
N GLN A 30 6.06 1.58 6.41
CA GLN A 30 5.74 1.12 7.75
C GLN A 30 4.23 1.23 8.00
N SER A 31 3.54 0.09 8.08
CA SER A 31 2.13 0.02 8.45
C SER A 31 1.92 -0.51 9.87
N ASP A 32 0.72 -0.34 10.42
CA ASP A 32 0.29 -1.24 11.47
C ASP A 32 0.02 -2.62 10.84
N ASN A 33 0.13 -3.71 11.60
CA ASN A 33 -0.11 -5.08 11.10
C ASN A 33 -1.60 -5.37 10.81
N GLY A 34 -2.34 -4.36 10.32
CA GLY A 34 -3.74 -4.49 9.93
C GLY A 34 -3.90 -5.49 8.79
N LYS A 35 -5.07 -6.15 8.74
CA LYS A 35 -5.44 -7.11 7.67
C LYS A 35 -5.33 -6.50 6.26
N GLU A 36 -5.54 -5.20 6.17
CA GLU A 36 -5.50 -4.40 4.94
C GLU A 36 -4.09 -4.32 4.34
N PHE A 37 -3.05 -4.30 5.19
CA PHE A 37 -1.64 -4.14 4.80
C PHE A 37 -0.86 -5.45 4.83
N THR A 38 -1.42 -6.50 5.44
CA THR A 38 -0.90 -7.89 5.37
C THR A 38 -1.42 -8.65 4.14
N ALA A 39 -2.30 -8.04 3.34
CA ALA A 39 -2.79 -8.65 2.12
C ALA A 39 -1.67 -8.81 1.09
N ASN A 40 -1.64 -9.97 0.41
CA ASN A 40 -0.64 -10.29 -0.63
C ASN A 40 -0.50 -9.18 -1.70
N ILE A 41 -1.58 -8.44 -1.99
CA ILE A 41 -1.53 -7.37 -2.98
C ILE A 41 -0.62 -6.21 -2.58
N VAL A 42 -0.62 -5.81 -1.30
CA VAL A 42 0.25 -4.73 -0.79
C VAL A 42 1.70 -5.18 -0.83
N LYS A 43 1.95 -6.44 -0.44
CA LYS A 43 3.28 -7.05 -0.52
C LYS A 43 3.80 -7.09 -1.96
N HIS A 44 3.00 -7.54 -2.93
CA HIS A 44 3.39 -7.55 -4.33
C HIS A 44 3.66 -6.14 -4.89
N ILE A 45 2.86 -5.15 -4.50
CA ILE A 45 3.10 -3.74 -4.90
C ILE A 45 4.45 -3.27 -4.36
N CYS A 46 4.76 -3.56 -3.10
CA CYS A 46 6.02 -3.15 -2.48
C CYS A 46 7.22 -3.84 -3.15
N GLU A 47 7.13 -5.15 -3.40
CA GLU A 47 8.17 -5.89 -4.12
C GLU A 47 8.40 -5.36 -5.54
N ALA A 48 7.33 -5.06 -6.29
CA ALA A 48 7.42 -4.52 -7.65
C ALA A 48 8.04 -3.13 -7.71
N LEU A 49 7.90 -2.34 -6.64
CA LEU A 49 8.41 -0.97 -6.54
C LEU A 49 9.72 -0.87 -5.75
N GLY A 50 10.27 -1.99 -5.26
CA GLY A 50 11.49 -2.01 -4.47
C GLY A 50 11.35 -1.39 -3.07
N ILE A 51 10.14 -1.39 -2.54
CA ILE A 51 9.79 -0.82 -1.23
C ILE A 51 10.00 -1.88 -0.15
N MET A 52 10.70 -1.54 0.92
CA MET A 52 10.84 -2.38 2.11
C MET A 52 9.60 -2.23 3.00
N ILE A 53 9.00 -3.33 3.45
CA ILE A 53 7.83 -3.38 4.34
C ILE A 53 8.19 -3.93 5.72
#